data_AF-A0A3M2GN01-F1
#
_entry.id   AF-A0A3M2GN01-F1
#
_cell.length_a   1.000
_cell.length_b   1.000
_cell.length_c   1.000
_cell.angle_alpha   90.00
_cell.angle_beta   90.00
_cell.angle_gamma   90.00
#
_symmetry.space_group_name_H-M   'P 1'
#
loop_
_entity.id
_entity.type
_entity.pdbx_description
1 polymer ?
#
loop_
_entity_poly.entity_id
_entity_poly.type
_entity_poly.pdbx_seq_one_letter_code
_entity_poly.pdbx_strand_id
1 'polypeptide(L)'
;MAALQLPHRPDPTTDPRPAHPARNVGLALGLVGMTLVGIATVANFAAAAGLDTDPAGAEGILAWTGGLTTLGLGSVKFGIALILVAIIHHLWLRVESVGVSLARLRPVADTGVEVDGEIETEHGRATISRDPPEPLGLHQMARTMWAPMLGMGVMILAAGFVVSLFQQAETVGTETFRQLGAWKDGLEFLGEGFLLSGISFLLGTILYGLRTGGGEVQARLGLPVHTLEMPATVKAFVGLMMLGLMAAIAQFVLFVYMAASVADDPASFASWAAWVAPLRFVALGIILAGITLALVSIAKVLGFQFSRIRDIVTGPRAQEVATS
;
A
#
# COMPACT_ATOMS: atom_id res chain seq x y z
N MET A 1 20.39 -3.85 1.80
CA MET A 1 19.45 -4.73 2.54
C MET A 1 19.31 -4.41 4.03
N ALA A 2 20.13 -3.55 4.65
CA ALA A 2 19.96 -3.15 6.06
C ALA A 2 18.71 -2.29 6.36
N ALA A 3 18.02 -1.77 5.33
CA ALA A 3 16.85 -0.89 5.47
C ALA A 3 15.50 -1.63 5.60
N LEU A 4 15.49 -2.96 5.63
CA LEU A 4 14.30 -3.82 5.61
C LEU A 4 14.19 -4.71 6.85
N GLN A 5 14.75 -4.29 7.99
CA GLN A 5 14.45 -4.96 9.25
C GLN A 5 12.97 -4.73 9.59
N LEU A 6 12.28 -5.82 9.97
CA LEU A 6 10.90 -5.80 10.45
C LEU A 6 10.74 -4.63 11.43
N PRO A 7 9.70 -3.79 11.31
CA PRO A 7 9.49 -2.71 12.25
C PRO A 7 9.36 -3.32 13.64
N HIS A 8 10.39 -3.19 14.45
CA HIS A 8 10.38 -3.51 15.87
C HIS A 8 9.89 -2.28 16.60
N ARG A 9 9.09 -2.47 17.64
CA ARG A 9 8.64 -1.37 18.49
C ARG A 9 9.90 -0.66 19.03
N PRO A 10 10.12 0.63 18.73
CA PRO A 10 11.29 1.34 19.22
C PRO A 10 11.25 1.40 20.75
N ASP A 11 12.44 1.48 21.35
CA ASP A 11 12.61 1.59 22.80
C ASP A 11 11.90 2.89 23.29
N PRO A 12 11.11 2.86 24.37
CA PRO A 12 10.48 4.05 24.95
C PRO A 12 11.46 5.20 25.26
N THR A 13 12.77 4.95 25.36
CA THR A 13 13.78 6.01 25.59
C THR A 13 14.30 6.68 24.31
N THR A 14 13.85 6.25 23.13
CA THR A 14 14.34 6.79 21.85
C THR A 14 13.83 8.22 21.65
N ASP A 15 14.71 9.19 21.36
CA ASP A 15 14.30 10.57 21.04
C ASP A 15 13.33 10.55 19.84
N PRO A 16 12.11 11.09 19.95
CA PRO A 16 11.14 11.11 18.86
C PRO A 16 11.44 12.14 17.75
N ARG A 17 12.49 12.96 17.90
CA ARG A 17 12.76 14.11 17.00
C ARG A 17 13.49 13.82 15.68
N PRO A 18 14.43 12.86 15.54
CA PRO A 18 15.11 12.67 14.26
C PRO A 18 14.16 12.01 13.25
N ALA A 19 14.16 12.54 12.03
CA ALA A 19 13.41 11.96 10.92
C ALA A 19 13.93 10.54 10.62
N HIS A 20 13.02 9.55 10.59
CA HIS A 20 13.38 8.19 10.22
C HIS A 20 14.00 8.18 8.80
N PRO A 21 15.19 7.57 8.59
CA PRO A 21 15.96 7.69 7.35
C PRO A 21 15.18 7.19 6.12
N ALA A 22 14.28 6.22 6.30
CA ALA A 22 13.42 5.72 5.23
C ALA A 22 12.55 6.79 4.56
N ARG A 23 12.19 7.88 5.25
CA ARG A 23 11.43 8.98 4.65
C ARG A 23 12.25 9.71 3.59
N ASN A 24 13.48 10.07 3.91
CA ASN A 24 14.36 10.81 2.99
C ASN A 24 14.75 9.95 1.80
N VAL A 25 15.04 8.66 2.05
CA VAL A 25 15.30 7.68 0.99
C VAL A 25 14.07 7.52 0.09
N GLY A 26 12.87 7.42 0.68
CA GLY A 26 11.62 7.31 -0.07
C GLY A 26 11.35 8.52 -0.97
N LEU A 27 11.60 9.74 -0.48
CA LEU A 27 11.48 10.97 -1.29
C LEU A 27 12.50 11.01 -2.42
N ALA A 28 13.76 10.64 -2.15
CA ALA A 28 14.79 10.58 -3.18
C ALA A 28 14.45 9.55 -4.28
N LEU A 29 13.99 8.35 -3.90
CA LEU A 29 13.52 7.34 -4.85
C LEU A 29 12.32 7.81 -5.69
N GLY A 30 11.40 8.55 -5.06
CA GLY A 30 10.28 9.17 -5.76
C GLY A 30 10.75 10.16 -6.82
N LEU A 31 11.70 11.05 -6.47
CA LEU A 31 12.27 12.01 -7.42
C LEU A 31 13.00 11.32 -8.57
N VAL A 32 13.84 10.33 -8.27
CA VAL A 32 14.52 9.52 -9.30
C VAL A 32 13.51 8.86 -10.22
N GLY A 33 12.47 8.24 -9.67
CA GLY A 33 11.39 7.62 -10.45
C GLY A 33 10.70 8.62 -11.38
N MET A 34 10.37 9.82 -10.88
CA MET A 34 9.78 10.88 -11.69
C MET A 34 10.72 11.37 -12.80
N THR A 35 12.02 11.45 -12.55
CA THR A 35 13.01 11.78 -13.58
C THR A 35 13.04 10.72 -14.68
N LEU A 36 13.02 9.43 -14.32
CA LEU A 36 12.99 8.33 -15.30
C LEU A 36 11.72 8.38 -16.16
N VAL A 37 10.56 8.62 -15.55
CA VAL A 37 9.29 8.80 -16.29
C VAL A 37 9.38 10.02 -17.21
N GLY A 38 9.98 11.12 -16.76
CA GLY A 38 10.19 12.31 -17.60
C GLY A 38 11.04 12.02 -18.84
N ILE A 39 12.16 11.31 -18.67
CA ILE A 39 13.03 10.89 -19.78
C ILE A 39 12.26 9.99 -20.76
N ALA A 40 11.58 8.97 -20.24
CA ALA A 40 10.79 8.06 -21.06
C ALA A 40 9.66 8.79 -21.81
N THR A 41 9.02 9.77 -21.17
CA THR A 41 7.97 10.60 -21.78
C THR A 41 8.50 11.38 -22.97
N VAL A 42 9.65 12.05 -22.84
CA VAL A 42 10.28 12.79 -23.95
C VAL A 42 10.61 11.85 -25.11
N ALA A 43 11.18 10.69 -24.81
CA ALA A 43 11.51 9.69 -25.82
C ALA A 43 10.26 9.09 -26.49
N ASN A 44 9.16 8.89 -25.75
CA ASN A 44 7.87 8.49 -26.32
C ASN A 44 7.32 9.52 -27.31
N PHE A 45 7.44 10.82 -27.01
CA PHE A 45 7.05 11.86 -27.95
C PHE A 45 7.93 11.88 -29.21
N ALA A 46 9.23 11.67 -29.05
CA ALA A 46 10.14 11.54 -30.20
C ALA A 46 9.79 10.33 -31.07
N ALA A 47 9.48 9.18 -30.44
CA ALA A 47 9.02 7.98 -31.14
C ALA A 47 7.71 8.24 -31.89
N ALA A 48 6.74 8.88 -31.24
CA ALA A 48 5.45 9.20 -31.85
C ALA A 48 5.59 10.08 -33.10
N ALA A 49 6.53 11.05 -33.08
CA ALA A 49 6.83 11.88 -34.25
C ALA A 49 7.51 11.12 -35.40
N GLY A 50 8.16 9.98 -35.10
CA GLY A 50 8.84 9.13 -36.07
C GLY A 50 7.98 8.00 -36.65
N LEU A 51 6.76 7.75 -36.15
CA LEU A 51 5.95 6.60 -36.55
C LEU A 51 5.64 6.55 -38.05
N ASP A 52 5.42 7.71 -38.69
CA ASP A 52 5.10 7.78 -40.12
C ASP A 52 6.34 7.69 -41.02
N THR A 53 7.53 8.01 -40.49
CA THR A 53 8.76 8.16 -41.28
C THR A 53 9.76 7.03 -41.06
N ASP A 54 9.88 6.53 -39.84
CA ASP A 54 10.71 5.40 -39.43
C ASP A 54 9.96 4.58 -38.34
N PRO A 55 8.95 3.78 -38.74
CA PRO A 55 8.15 3.00 -37.79
C PRO A 55 8.99 1.98 -37.00
N ALA A 56 10.03 1.39 -37.61
CA ALA A 56 10.89 0.44 -36.94
C ALA A 56 11.75 1.12 -35.86
N GLY A 57 12.33 2.29 -36.17
CA GLY A 57 13.05 3.10 -35.17
C GLY A 57 12.14 3.57 -34.04
N ALA A 58 10.92 4.01 -34.37
CA ALA A 58 9.92 4.43 -33.38
C ALA A 58 9.52 3.27 -32.45
N GLU A 59 9.21 2.09 -32.98
CA GLU A 59 8.87 0.91 -32.17
C GLU A 59 10.04 0.43 -31.30
N GLY A 60 11.27 0.49 -31.81
CA GLY A 60 12.47 0.23 -31.02
C GLY A 60 12.63 1.19 -29.84
N ILE A 61 12.31 2.47 -30.02
CA ILE A 61 12.30 3.45 -28.92
C ILE A 61 11.22 3.11 -27.89
N LEU A 62 10.01 2.81 -28.36
CA LEU A 62 8.88 2.47 -27.48
C LEU A 62 9.13 1.22 -26.62
N ALA A 63 9.95 0.28 -27.10
CA ALA A 63 10.28 -0.94 -26.37
C ALA A 63 10.96 -0.63 -25.02
N TRP A 64 12.05 0.15 -25.02
CA TRP A 64 12.81 0.47 -23.81
C TRP A 64 12.19 1.59 -22.99
N THR A 65 11.54 2.57 -23.62
CA THR A 65 10.87 3.65 -22.89
C THR A 65 9.65 3.15 -22.14
N GLY A 66 8.97 2.11 -22.67
CA GLY A 66 7.91 1.40 -21.95
C GLY A 66 8.43 0.85 -20.63
N GLY A 67 9.54 0.10 -20.66
CA GLY A 67 10.10 -0.46 -19.44
C GLY A 67 10.69 0.59 -18.49
N LEU A 68 11.30 1.65 -19.03
CA LEU A 68 11.78 2.76 -18.21
C LEU A 68 10.63 3.50 -17.50
N THR A 69 9.49 3.66 -18.20
CA THR A 69 8.27 4.27 -17.61
C THR A 69 7.78 3.43 -16.45
N THR A 70 7.61 2.12 -16.64
CA THR A 70 7.10 1.23 -15.59
C THR A 70 8.07 1.12 -14.42
N LEU A 71 9.38 1.04 -14.68
CA LEU A 71 10.40 1.06 -13.63
C LEU A 71 10.38 2.38 -12.84
N GLY A 72 10.25 3.51 -13.53
CA GLY A 72 10.15 4.83 -12.90
C GLY A 72 8.91 4.96 -12.02
N LEU A 73 7.74 4.52 -12.51
CA LEU A 73 6.51 4.46 -11.72
C LEU A 73 6.61 3.47 -10.55
N GLY A 74 7.29 2.34 -10.74
CA GLY A 74 7.61 1.38 -9.69
C GLY A 74 8.48 1.97 -8.58
N SER A 75 9.50 2.75 -8.96
CA SER A 75 10.38 3.49 -8.04
C SER A 75 9.59 4.48 -7.18
N VAL A 76 8.63 5.21 -7.77
CA VAL A 76 7.72 6.10 -7.04
C VAL A 76 6.87 5.32 -6.03
N LYS A 77 6.26 4.21 -6.45
CA LYS A 77 5.45 3.33 -5.57
C LYS A 77 6.30 2.77 -4.41
N PHE A 78 7.52 2.33 -4.68
CA PHE A 78 8.43 1.86 -3.64
C PHE A 78 8.84 2.99 -2.68
N GLY A 79 9.07 4.20 -3.20
CA GLY A 79 9.29 5.40 -2.38
C GLY A 79 8.13 5.68 -1.42
N ILE A 80 6.88 5.58 -1.92
CA ILE A 80 5.67 5.68 -1.08
C ILE A 80 5.68 4.62 0.03
N ALA A 81 6.03 3.37 -0.31
CA ALA A 81 6.09 2.29 0.68
C ALA A 81 7.09 2.59 1.81
N LEU A 82 8.28 3.13 1.49
CA LEU A 82 9.26 3.54 2.50
C LEU A 82 8.77 4.68 3.39
N ILE A 83 8.00 5.63 2.83
CA ILE A 83 7.36 6.70 3.60
C ILE A 83 6.32 6.10 4.56
N LEU A 84 5.51 5.13 4.12
CA LEU A 84 4.55 4.45 4.98
C LEU A 84 5.24 3.67 6.12
N VAL A 85 6.38 3.03 5.86
CA VAL A 85 7.20 2.39 6.91
C VAL A 85 7.65 3.42 7.95
N ALA A 86 8.13 4.59 7.50
CA ALA A 86 8.45 5.68 8.41
C ALA A 86 7.22 6.11 9.23
N ILE A 87 6.03 6.21 8.62
CA ILE A 87 4.79 6.56 9.33
C ILE A 87 4.46 5.54 10.42
N ILE A 88 4.58 4.24 10.15
CA ILE A 88 4.36 3.18 11.15
C ILE A 88 5.27 3.40 12.37
N HIS A 89 6.55 3.68 12.15
CA HIS A 89 7.49 3.94 13.23
C HIS A 89 7.10 5.16 14.09
N HIS A 90 6.73 6.26 13.45
CA HIS A 90 6.30 7.48 14.17
C HIS A 90 5.00 7.27 14.94
N LEU A 91 4.10 6.45 14.41
CA LEU A 91 2.83 6.14 15.06
C LEU A 91 3.05 5.41 16.38
N TRP A 92 3.99 4.46 16.43
CA TRP A 92 4.33 3.77 17.68
C TRP A 92 4.94 4.69 18.73
N LEU A 93 5.86 5.56 18.32
CA LEU A 93 6.44 6.57 19.21
C LEU A 93 5.36 7.52 19.76
N ARG A 94 4.38 7.90 18.92
CA ARG A 94 3.27 8.76 19.34
C ARG A 94 2.36 8.06 20.35
N VAL A 95 2.04 6.79 20.14
CA VAL A 95 1.22 6.02 21.10
C VAL A 95 1.90 5.97 22.47
N GLU A 96 3.21 5.72 22.50
CA GLU A 96 3.99 5.69 23.75
C GLU A 96 4.01 7.06 24.45
N SER A 97 4.30 8.13 23.68
CA SER A 97 4.31 9.51 24.19
C SER A 97 2.95 9.96 24.72
N VAL A 98 1.85 9.55 24.06
CA VAL A 98 0.49 9.87 24.50
C VAL A 98 0.16 9.14 25.79
N GLY A 99 0.56 7.87 25.94
CA GLY A 99 0.39 7.12 27.19
C GLY A 99 1.07 7.80 28.38
N VAL A 100 2.32 8.22 28.23
CA VAL A 100 3.07 8.93 29.29
C VAL A 100 2.43 10.27 29.63
N SER A 101 1.93 11.00 28.63
CA SER A 101 1.31 12.31 28.83
C SER A 101 -0.05 12.21 29.51
N LEU A 102 -0.89 11.26 29.08
CA LEU A 102 -2.22 11.05 29.66
C LEU A 102 -2.15 10.57 31.11
N ALA A 103 -1.16 9.74 31.46
CA ALA A 103 -0.93 9.33 32.84
C ALA A 103 -0.71 10.53 33.78
N ARG A 104 -0.15 11.64 33.27
CA ARG A 104 0.09 12.87 34.04
C ARG A 104 -1.11 13.82 34.09
N LEU A 105 -1.99 13.74 33.10
CA LEU A 105 -3.12 14.66 32.93
C LEU A 105 -4.44 14.12 33.50
N ARG A 106 -4.51 12.83 33.83
CA ARG A 106 -5.73 12.21 34.35
C ARG A 106 -6.13 12.83 35.69
N PRO A 107 -7.36 13.39 35.83
CA PRO A 107 -7.94 13.65 37.13
C PRO A 107 -8.23 12.31 37.83
N VAL A 108 -7.84 12.17 39.11
CA VAL A 108 -8.13 10.97 39.90
C VAL A 108 -9.65 10.87 40.07
N ALA A 109 -10.28 9.93 39.36
CA ALA A 109 -11.69 9.60 39.53
C ALA A 109 -11.90 8.08 39.43
N ASP A 110 -12.82 7.66 40.30
CA ASP A 110 -13.09 6.32 40.83
C ASP A 110 -13.57 5.33 39.76
N THR A 111 -13.13 4.09 39.89
CA THR A 111 -13.36 3.00 38.94
C THR A 111 -14.66 2.26 39.26
N GLY A 112 -15.72 2.59 38.54
CA GLY A 112 -17.02 1.90 38.61
C GLY A 112 -17.66 1.64 37.24
N VAL A 113 -16.88 1.59 36.16
CA VAL A 113 -17.43 1.41 34.80
C VAL A 113 -17.63 -0.08 34.51
N GLU A 114 -18.85 -0.43 34.10
CA GLU A 114 -19.23 -1.76 33.63
C GLU A 114 -18.35 -2.19 32.44
N VAL A 115 -17.77 -3.38 32.53
CA VAL A 115 -16.51 -3.68 31.84
C VAL A 115 -16.71 -4.46 30.53
N ASP A 116 -17.93 -4.92 30.26
CA ASP A 116 -18.28 -5.67 29.05
C ASP A 116 -19.62 -5.18 28.47
N GLY A 117 -19.60 -4.72 27.21
CA GLY A 117 -20.81 -4.28 26.51
C GLY A 117 -20.55 -3.69 25.13
N GLU A 118 -21.58 -3.70 24.28
CA GLU A 118 -21.59 -2.98 23.00
C GLU A 118 -22.09 -1.55 23.22
N ILE A 119 -21.40 -0.58 22.61
CA ILE A 119 -21.78 0.83 22.61
C ILE A 119 -21.87 1.34 21.16
N GLU A 120 -22.84 2.20 20.91
CA GLU A 120 -22.87 2.99 19.67
C GLU A 120 -22.14 4.31 19.87
N THR A 121 -21.30 4.67 18.90
CA THR A 121 -20.55 5.94 18.89
C THR A 121 -20.79 6.67 17.58
N GLU A 122 -20.46 7.96 17.54
CA GLU A 122 -20.51 8.78 16.31
C GLU A 122 -19.66 8.21 15.15
N HIS A 123 -18.74 7.31 15.46
CA HIS A 123 -17.82 6.68 14.51
C HIS A 123 -18.18 5.23 14.16
N GLY A 124 -19.26 4.69 14.75
CA GLY A 124 -19.75 3.32 14.56
C GLY A 124 -19.87 2.55 15.87
N ARG A 125 -20.17 1.25 15.75
CA ARG A 125 -20.24 0.33 16.89
C ARG A 125 -18.86 0.12 17.51
N ALA A 126 -18.79 0.15 18.83
CA ALA A 126 -17.60 -0.14 19.59
C ALA A 126 -17.92 -1.10 20.74
N THR A 127 -16.93 -1.89 21.15
CA THR A 127 -17.03 -2.82 22.27
C THR A 127 -16.20 -2.29 23.44
N ILE A 128 -16.72 -2.42 24.66
CA ILE A 128 -15.99 -2.19 25.89
C ILE A 128 -15.45 -3.54 26.37
N SER A 129 -14.15 -3.61 26.65
CA SER A 129 -13.48 -4.80 27.17
C SER A 129 -12.38 -4.43 28.19
N ARG A 130 -11.90 -5.40 28.96
CA ARG A 130 -10.72 -5.22 29.84
C ARG A 130 -9.43 -5.08 29.05
N ASP A 131 -9.29 -5.93 28.05
CA ASP A 131 -8.05 -6.10 27.31
C ASP A 131 -8.17 -5.56 25.88
N PRO A 132 -7.05 -5.13 25.28
CA PRO A 132 -7.00 -4.81 23.86
C PRO A 132 -7.42 -6.01 23.00
N PRO A 133 -8.10 -5.78 21.85
CA PRO A 133 -8.57 -6.85 20.99
C PRO A 133 -7.39 -7.66 20.44
N GLU A 134 -7.52 -8.98 20.44
CA GLU A 134 -6.52 -9.86 19.83
C GLU A 134 -6.35 -9.57 18.32
N PRO A 135 -5.13 -9.75 17.78
CA PRO A 135 -4.88 -9.60 16.36
C PRO A 135 -5.64 -10.66 15.56
N LEU A 136 -6.71 -10.25 14.89
CA LEU A 136 -7.36 -11.04 13.84
C LEU A 136 -6.33 -11.50 12.79
N GLY A 137 -6.50 -12.70 12.23
CA GLY A 137 -5.55 -13.31 11.29
C GLY A 137 -5.19 -12.42 10.09
N LEU A 138 -6.13 -11.58 9.64
CA LEU A 138 -5.91 -10.57 8.61
C LEU A 138 -4.77 -9.58 8.98
N HIS A 139 -4.68 -9.17 10.24
CA HIS A 139 -3.66 -8.24 10.70
C HIS A 139 -2.27 -8.88 10.77
N GLN A 140 -2.21 -10.17 11.14
CA GLN A 140 -0.97 -10.93 11.13
C GLN A 140 -0.45 -11.07 9.70
N MET A 141 -1.34 -11.39 8.76
CA MET A 141 -1.01 -11.45 7.34
C MET A 141 -0.50 -10.10 6.81
N ALA A 142 -1.14 -8.98 7.17
CA ALA A 142 -0.69 -7.66 6.75
C ALA A 142 0.72 -7.32 7.28
N ARG A 143 1.04 -7.70 8.52
CA ARG A 143 2.36 -7.45 9.14
C ARG A 143 3.49 -8.27 8.53
N THR A 144 3.21 -9.46 8.02
CA THR A 144 4.24 -10.36 7.49
C THR A 144 4.39 -10.24 5.97
N MET A 145 3.30 -9.97 5.25
CA MET A 145 3.28 -10.06 3.78
C MET A 145 3.73 -8.79 3.07
N TRP A 146 3.74 -7.62 3.72
CA TRP A 146 4.11 -6.38 3.02
C TRP A 146 5.55 -6.40 2.47
N ALA A 147 6.52 -6.85 3.27
CA ALA A 147 7.94 -6.86 2.89
C ALA A 147 8.25 -7.82 1.72
N PRO A 148 7.82 -9.11 1.74
CA PRO A 148 8.07 -10.00 0.61
C PRO A 148 7.35 -9.54 -0.65
N MET A 149 6.13 -9.01 -0.55
CA MET A 149 5.38 -8.49 -1.70
C MET A 149 6.10 -7.30 -2.35
N LEU A 150 6.59 -6.34 -1.56
CA LEU A 150 7.38 -5.23 -2.09
C LEU A 150 8.70 -5.70 -2.71
N GLY A 151 9.41 -6.61 -2.04
CA GLY A 151 10.66 -7.17 -2.54
C GLY A 151 10.48 -7.86 -3.88
N MET A 152 9.48 -8.74 -3.99
CA MET A 152 9.12 -9.40 -5.24
C MET A 152 8.70 -8.40 -6.30
N GLY A 153 7.86 -7.42 -5.97
CA GLY A 153 7.41 -6.39 -6.92
C GLY A 153 8.58 -5.63 -7.55
N VAL A 154 9.53 -5.14 -6.74
CA VAL A 154 10.73 -4.45 -7.25
C VAL A 154 11.58 -5.37 -8.13
N MET A 155 11.81 -6.61 -7.71
CA MET A 155 12.63 -7.57 -8.47
C MET A 155 12.00 -7.93 -9.81
N ILE A 156 10.69 -8.15 -9.84
CA ILE A 156 9.94 -8.48 -11.05
C ILE A 156 9.94 -7.28 -12.01
N LEU A 157 9.77 -6.05 -11.51
CA LEU A 157 9.88 -4.85 -12.34
C LEU A 157 11.28 -4.68 -12.94
N ALA A 158 12.33 -4.95 -12.17
CA ALA A 158 13.69 -4.91 -12.68
C ALA A 158 13.90 -5.98 -13.77
N ALA A 159 13.33 -7.18 -13.60
CA ALA A 159 13.36 -8.22 -14.64
C ALA A 159 12.61 -7.79 -15.90
N GLY A 160 11.41 -7.21 -15.77
CA GLY A 160 10.66 -6.66 -16.90
C GLY A 160 11.44 -5.57 -17.65
N PHE A 161 12.08 -4.66 -16.92
CA PHE A 161 12.96 -3.65 -17.52
C PHE A 161 14.14 -4.28 -18.28
N VAL A 162 14.80 -5.29 -17.72
CA VAL A 162 15.87 -6.00 -18.43
C VAL A 162 15.36 -6.66 -19.72
N VAL A 163 14.17 -7.29 -19.68
CA VAL A 163 13.52 -7.84 -20.87
C VAL A 163 13.23 -6.74 -21.90
N SER A 164 12.85 -5.53 -21.47
CA SER A 164 12.63 -4.39 -22.36
C SER A 164 13.88 -3.98 -23.15
N LEU A 165 15.07 -4.09 -22.53
CA LEU A 165 16.34 -3.79 -23.20
C LEU A 165 16.70 -4.87 -24.23
N PHE A 166 16.43 -6.13 -23.92
CA PHE A 166 16.59 -7.22 -24.88
C PHE A 166 15.59 -7.10 -26.04
N GLN A 167 14.34 -6.72 -25.76
CA GLN A 167 13.33 -6.47 -26.78
C GLN A 167 13.80 -5.38 -27.76
N GLN A 168 14.35 -4.27 -27.25
CA GLN A 168 14.87 -3.20 -28.09
C GLN A 168 16.00 -3.65 -29.02
N ALA A 169 16.82 -4.62 -28.60
CA ALA A 169 17.93 -5.12 -29.40
C ALA A 169 17.49 -6.03 -30.55
N GLU A 170 16.25 -6.51 -30.52
CA GLU A 170 15.68 -7.38 -31.55
C GLU A 170 15.10 -6.60 -32.72
N THR A 171 15.05 -7.26 -33.89
CA THR A 171 14.42 -6.67 -35.07
C THR A 171 12.91 -6.60 -34.90
N VAL A 172 12.36 -5.40 -35.07
CA VAL A 172 10.93 -5.12 -35.00
C VAL A 172 10.15 -6.03 -35.96
N GLY A 173 9.02 -6.55 -35.49
CA GLY A 173 8.13 -7.41 -36.27
C GLY A 173 8.48 -8.90 -36.27
N THR A 174 9.63 -9.29 -35.69
CA THR A 174 9.97 -10.71 -35.50
C THR A 174 9.13 -11.37 -34.40
N GLU A 175 9.08 -12.70 -34.42
CA GLU A 175 8.46 -13.49 -33.34
C GLU A 175 9.14 -13.19 -32.00
N THR A 176 10.46 -13.19 -31.96
CA THR A 176 11.25 -12.94 -30.74
C THR A 176 10.96 -11.55 -30.16
N PHE A 177 10.84 -10.52 -30.99
CA PHE A 177 10.44 -9.18 -30.56
C PHE A 177 9.06 -9.19 -29.87
N ARG A 178 8.08 -9.90 -30.44
CA ARG A 178 6.73 -10.04 -29.85
C ARG A 178 6.74 -10.87 -28.55
N GLN A 179 7.51 -11.95 -28.52
CA GLN A 179 7.71 -12.79 -27.32
C GLN A 179 8.26 -11.98 -26.16
N LEU A 180 9.34 -11.24 -26.39
CA LEU A 180 9.96 -10.38 -25.39
C LEU A 180 9.01 -9.26 -24.97
N GLY A 181 8.25 -8.68 -25.89
CA GLY A 181 7.22 -7.69 -25.57
C GLY A 181 6.13 -8.22 -24.64
N ALA A 182 5.59 -9.41 -24.91
CA ALA A 182 4.61 -10.04 -24.04
C ALA A 182 5.18 -10.39 -22.65
N TRP A 183 6.41 -10.91 -22.59
CA TRP A 183 7.10 -11.14 -21.31
C TRP A 183 7.34 -9.85 -20.53
N LYS A 184 7.80 -8.80 -21.20
CA LYS A 184 7.99 -7.47 -20.61
C LYS A 184 6.70 -6.99 -19.96
N ASP A 185 5.62 -6.91 -20.75
CA ASP A 185 4.34 -6.38 -20.30
C ASP A 185 3.74 -7.21 -19.16
N GLY A 186 3.87 -8.54 -19.23
CA GLY A 186 3.45 -9.45 -18.17
C GLY A 186 4.23 -9.23 -16.86
N LEU A 187 5.57 -9.22 -16.93
CA LEU A 187 6.42 -9.03 -15.75
C LEU A 187 6.20 -7.66 -15.14
N GLU A 188 6.25 -6.59 -15.94
CA GLU A 188 6.05 -5.23 -15.48
C GLU A 188 4.73 -5.09 -14.74
N PHE A 189 3.65 -5.63 -15.32
CA PHE A 189 2.35 -5.56 -14.67
C PHE A 189 2.26 -6.36 -13.37
N LEU A 190 2.79 -7.58 -13.36
CA LEU A 190 2.82 -8.42 -12.17
C LEU A 190 3.59 -7.72 -11.05
N GLY A 191 4.74 -7.12 -11.37
CA GLY A 191 5.55 -6.35 -10.44
C GLY A 191 4.80 -5.16 -9.85
N GLU A 192 4.03 -4.42 -10.67
CA GLU A 192 3.17 -3.35 -10.18
C GLU A 192 2.06 -3.84 -9.23
N GLY A 193 1.42 -4.97 -9.57
CA GLY A 193 0.43 -5.61 -8.71
C GLY A 193 1.00 -5.96 -7.33
N PHE A 194 2.17 -6.60 -7.31
CA PHE A 194 2.89 -6.92 -6.06
C PHE A 194 3.28 -5.68 -5.25
N LEU A 195 3.77 -4.61 -5.91
CA LEU A 195 4.10 -3.36 -5.23
C LEU A 195 2.88 -2.72 -4.56
N LEU A 196 1.76 -2.60 -5.28
CA LEU A 196 0.54 -2.00 -4.75
C LEU A 196 -0.12 -2.85 -3.67
N SER A 197 -0.06 -4.17 -3.78
CA SER A 197 -0.47 -5.08 -2.71
C SER A 197 0.43 -4.96 -1.47
N GLY A 198 1.74 -4.81 -1.65
CA GLY A 198 2.68 -4.52 -0.55
C GLY A 198 2.35 -3.20 0.18
N ILE A 199 2.06 -2.14 -0.58
CA ILE A 199 1.59 -0.85 -0.03
C ILE A 199 0.27 -1.03 0.73
N SER A 200 -0.65 -1.82 0.18
CA SER A 200 -1.93 -2.12 0.81
C SER A 200 -1.73 -2.83 2.16
N PHE A 201 -0.83 -3.80 2.24
CA PHE A 201 -0.50 -4.46 3.51
C PHE A 201 0.17 -3.50 4.52
N LEU A 202 0.97 -2.54 4.07
CA LEU A 202 1.47 -1.46 4.94
C LEU A 202 0.33 -0.61 5.50
N LEU A 203 -0.66 -0.24 4.68
CA LEU A 203 -1.86 0.49 5.16
C LEU A 203 -2.67 -0.33 6.16
N GLY A 204 -2.82 -1.63 5.92
CA GLY A 204 -3.44 -2.55 6.87
C GLY A 204 -2.69 -2.61 8.21
N THR A 205 -1.36 -2.57 8.17
CA THR A 205 -0.52 -2.52 9.38
C THR A 205 -0.67 -1.20 10.13
N ILE A 206 -0.78 -0.07 9.42
CA ILE A 206 -1.06 1.24 10.02
C ILE A 206 -2.41 1.22 10.72
N LEU A 207 -3.45 0.74 10.04
CA LEU A 207 -4.81 0.65 10.58
C LEU A 207 -4.85 -0.22 11.85
N TYR A 208 -4.16 -1.37 11.83
CA TYR A 208 -4.02 -2.21 13.01
C TYR A 208 -3.36 -1.46 14.17
N GLY A 209 -2.22 -0.80 13.91
CA GLY A 209 -1.49 -0.03 14.93
C GLY A 209 -2.31 1.11 15.54
N LEU A 210 -3.14 1.79 14.74
CA LEU A 210 -4.06 2.82 15.23
C LEU A 210 -5.18 2.23 16.10
N ARG A 211 -5.71 1.07 15.72
CA ARG A 211 -6.82 0.44 16.44
C ARG A 211 -6.37 -0.11 17.79
N THR A 212 -5.21 -0.77 17.86
CA THR A 212 -4.71 -1.35 19.10
C THR A 212 -4.00 -0.32 19.99
N GLY A 213 -3.31 0.65 19.40
CA GLY A 213 -2.53 1.64 20.17
C GLY A 213 -3.35 2.42 21.19
N GLY A 214 -4.59 2.80 20.86
CA GLY A 214 -5.47 3.48 21.81
C GLY A 214 -5.97 2.58 22.94
N GLY A 215 -6.21 1.29 22.65
CA GLY A 215 -6.58 0.32 23.67
C GLY A 215 -5.44 -0.01 24.63
N GLU A 216 -4.21 -0.13 24.11
CA GLU A 216 -3.00 -0.29 24.93
C GLU A 216 -2.82 0.86 25.91
N VAL A 217 -3.07 2.10 25.47
CA VAL A 217 -3.00 3.29 26.33
C VAL A 217 -4.08 3.24 27.42
N GLN A 218 -5.31 2.85 27.11
CA GLN A 218 -6.38 2.72 28.11
C GLN A 218 -6.09 1.62 29.13
N ALA A 219 -5.67 0.44 28.68
CA ALA A 219 -5.33 -0.68 29.55
C ALA A 219 -4.19 -0.31 30.53
N ARG A 220 -3.16 0.40 30.06
CA ARG A 220 -2.06 0.90 30.91
C ARG A 220 -2.52 1.90 31.97
N LEU A 221 -3.60 2.63 31.70
CA LEU A 221 -4.19 3.59 32.63
C LEU A 221 -5.23 2.95 33.57
N GLY A 222 -5.45 1.63 33.47
CA GLY A 222 -6.48 0.91 34.22
C GLY A 222 -7.90 1.32 33.80
N LEU A 223 -8.08 1.82 32.58
CA LEU A 223 -9.37 2.21 32.03
C LEU A 223 -9.96 1.08 31.18
N PRO A 224 -11.29 0.95 31.12
CA PRO A 224 -11.93 0.05 30.18
C PRO A 224 -11.50 0.40 28.74
N VAL A 225 -11.19 -0.64 27.97
CA VAL A 225 -10.71 -0.52 26.60
C VAL A 225 -11.90 -0.43 25.67
N HIS A 226 -12.05 0.72 25.01
CA HIS A 226 -13.03 0.90 23.97
C HIS A 226 -12.42 0.50 22.63
N THR A 227 -13.07 -0.38 21.88
CA THR A 227 -12.57 -0.86 20.59
C THR A 227 -13.61 -0.67 19.53
N LEU A 228 -13.29 0.09 18.48
CA LEU A 228 -14.18 0.19 17.32
C LEU A 228 -14.27 -1.18 16.65
N GLU A 229 -15.47 -1.62 16.31
CA GLU A 229 -15.65 -2.79 15.45
C GLU A 229 -15.01 -2.55 14.08
N MET A 230 -14.69 -3.63 13.35
CA MET A 230 -14.13 -3.47 12.01
C MET A 230 -15.15 -2.81 11.07
N PRO A 231 -14.87 -1.61 10.53
CA PRO A 231 -15.77 -0.99 9.58
C PRO A 231 -15.86 -1.83 8.31
N ALA A 232 -17.04 -1.86 7.67
CA ALA A 232 -17.26 -2.61 6.43
C ALA A 232 -16.27 -2.22 5.32
N THR A 233 -15.82 -0.96 5.30
CA THR A 233 -14.80 -0.45 4.37
C THR A 233 -13.46 -1.17 4.49
N VAL A 234 -13.10 -1.67 5.67
CA VAL A 234 -11.86 -2.45 5.88
C VAL A 234 -12.00 -3.85 5.27
N LYS A 235 -13.16 -4.49 5.43
CA LYS A 235 -13.42 -5.79 4.81
C LYS A 235 -13.45 -5.67 3.28
N ALA A 236 -14.11 -4.63 2.77
CA ALA A 236 -14.14 -4.33 1.34
C ALA A 236 -12.75 -4.02 0.78
N PHE A 237 -11.94 -3.24 1.49
CA PHE A 237 -10.54 -2.99 1.13
C PHE A 237 -9.76 -4.29 0.90
N VAL A 238 -9.85 -5.23 1.84
CA VAL A 238 -9.12 -6.51 1.76
C VAL A 238 -9.62 -7.35 0.59
N GLY A 239 -10.94 -7.43 0.43
CA GLY A 239 -11.54 -8.17 -0.69
C GLY A 239 -11.13 -7.61 -2.04
N LEU A 240 -11.15 -6.28 -2.21
CA LEU A 240 -10.72 -5.62 -3.44
C LEU A 240 -9.22 -5.84 -3.70
N MET A 241 -8.38 -5.71 -2.68
CA MET A 241 -6.94 -5.93 -2.84
C MET A 241 -6.62 -7.37 -3.27
N MET A 242 -7.28 -8.37 -2.67
CA MET A 242 -7.13 -9.77 -3.07
C MET A 242 -7.60 -10.00 -4.51
N LEU A 243 -8.77 -9.45 -4.87
CA LEU A 243 -9.32 -9.59 -6.21
C LEU A 243 -8.44 -8.90 -7.26
N GLY A 244 -7.91 -7.72 -6.96
CA GLY A 244 -7.00 -6.99 -7.83
C GLY A 244 -5.66 -7.72 -8.04
N LEU A 245 -5.08 -8.28 -6.98
CA LEU A 245 -3.86 -9.09 -7.08
C LEU A 245 -4.10 -10.36 -7.92
N MET A 246 -5.22 -11.05 -7.69
CA MET A 246 -5.57 -12.24 -8.47
C MET A 246 -5.77 -11.90 -9.95
N ALA A 247 -6.40 -10.75 -10.25
CA ALA A 247 -6.52 -10.26 -11.61
C ALA A 247 -5.14 -9.94 -12.23
N ALA A 248 -4.20 -9.41 -11.45
CA ALA A 248 -2.82 -9.18 -11.92
C ALA A 248 -2.06 -10.48 -12.24
N ILE A 249 -2.22 -11.50 -11.39
CA ILE A 249 -1.65 -12.82 -11.64
C ILE A 249 -2.28 -13.47 -12.88
N ALA A 250 -3.62 -13.41 -13.01
CA ALA A 250 -4.32 -13.95 -14.17
C ALA A 250 -3.85 -13.28 -15.47
N GLN A 251 -3.70 -11.96 -15.47
CA GLN A 251 -3.18 -11.23 -16.62
C GLN A 251 -1.75 -11.62 -16.96
N PHE A 252 -0.87 -11.80 -15.98
CA PHE A 252 0.48 -12.30 -16.23
C PHE A 252 0.46 -13.65 -16.95
N VAL A 253 -0.40 -14.58 -16.51
CA VAL A 253 -0.56 -15.88 -17.19
C VAL A 253 -1.02 -15.72 -18.64
N LEU A 254 -1.91 -14.77 -18.93
CA LEU A 254 -2.35 -14.47 -20.30
C LEU A 254 -1.20 -13.93 -21.16
N PHE A 255 -0.33 -13.08 -20.62
CA PHE A 255 0.86 -12.62 -21.33
C PHE A 255 1.89 -13.73 -21.56
N VAL A 256 2.07 -14.64 -20.60
CA VAL A 256 2.90 -15.84 -20.77
C VAL A 256 2.35 -16.72 -21.88
N TYR A 257 1.03 -16.92 -21.93
CA TYR A 257 0.36 -17.64 -23.00
C TYR A 257 0.60 -16.95 -24.36
N MET A 258 0.41 -15.63 -24.45
CA MET A 258 0.68 -14.87 -25.68
C MET A 258 2.12 -15.06 -26.18
N ALA A 259 3.10 -14.99 -25.26
CA ALA A 259 4.50 -15.20 -25.60
C ALA A 259 4.75 -16.63 -26.12
N ALA A 260 4.18 -17.64 -25.46
CA ALA A 260 4.47 -19.04 -25.75
C ALA A 260 3.73 -19.60 -26.98
N SER A 261 2.53 -19.10 -27.28
CA SER A 261 1.64 -19.76 -28.24
C SER A 261 0.98 -18.86 -29.27
N VAL A 262 1.24 -17.55 -29.25
CA VAL A 262 0.60 -16.59 -30.16
C VAL A 262 1.62 -15.68 -30.87
N ALA A 263 2.89 -15.70 -30.44
CA ALA A 263 3.90 -14.76 -30.93
C ALA A 263 4.32 -15.01 -32.39
N ASP A 264 4.13 -16.23 -32.90
CA ASP A 264 4.45 -16.63 -34.27
C ASP A 264 3.53 -15.96 -35.31
N ASP A 265 2.24 -15.77 -34.97
CA ASP A 265 1.27 -15.08 -35.83
C ASP A 265 1.03 -13.61 -35.39
N PRO A 266 1.48 -12.61 -36.18
CA PRO A 266 1.27 -11.20 -35.89
C PRO A 266 -0.21 -10.80 -35.74
N ALA A 267 -1.10 -11.39 -36.54
CA ALA A 267 -2.52 -11.02 -36.55
C ALA A 267 -3.22 -11.49 -35.27
N SER A 268 -3.00 -12.76 -34.90
CA SER A 268 -3.49 -13.30 -33.63
C SER A 268 -2.87 -12.58 -32.43
N PHE A 269 -1.58 -12.24 -32.48
CA PHE A 269 -0.92 -11.51 -31.40
C PHE A 269 -1.56 -10.14 -31.15
N ALA A 270 -1.81 -9.36 -32.20
CA ALA A 270 -2.46 -8.07 -32.09
C ALA A 270 -3.90 -8.18 -31.53
N SER A 271 -4.65 -9.20 -31.96
CA SER A 271 -6.00 -9.47 -31.45
C SER A 271 -6.00 -9.78 -29.95
N TRP A 272 -5.09 -10.64 -29.50
CA TRP A 272 -4.92 -10.97 -28.09
C TRP A 272 -4.48 -9.75 -27.27
N ALA A 273 -3.50 -9.00 -27.75
CA ALA A 273 -3.01 -7.80 -27.08
C ALA A 273 -4.12 -6.78 -26.82
N ALA A 274 -5.05 -6.61 -27.77
CA ALA A 274 -6.18 -5.70 -27.64
C ALA A 274 -7.14 -6.06 -26.48
N TRP A 275 -7.23 -7.35 -26.12
CA TRP A 275 -8.08 -7.81 -25.02
C TRP A 275 -7.33 -7.91 -23.68
N VAL A 276 -6.05 -8.29 -23.70
CA VAL A 276 -5.26 -8.44 -22.47
C VAL A 276 -4.83 -7.09 -21.93
N ALA A 277 -4.49 -6.12 -22.78
CA ALA A 277 -4.02 -4.81 -22.33
C ALA A 277 -5.03 -4.04 -21.45
N PRO A 278 -6.35 -4.01 -21.74
CA PRO A 278 -7.33 -3.34 -20.87
C PRO A 278 -7.48 -3.97 -19.47
N LEU A 279 -7.26 -5.28 -19.32
CA LEU A 279 -7.38 -5.96 -18.03
C LEU A 279 -6.44 -5.35 -16.97
N ARG A 280 -5.34 -4.75 -17.42
CA ARG A 280 -4.34 -4.12 -16.55
C ARG A 280 -4.94 -2.97 -15.74
N PHE A 281 -5.77 -2.18 -16.41
CA PHE A 281 -6.41 -1.02 -15.80
C PHE A 281 -7.52 -1.46 -14.84
N VAL A 282 -8.18 -2.57 -15.14
CA VAL A 282 -9.19 -3.15 -14.24
C VAL A 282 -8.53 -3.62 -12.95
N ALA A 283 -7.46 -4.42 -13.04
CA ALA A 283 -6.72 -4.91 -11.88
C ALA A 283 -6.13 -3.76 -11.03
N LEU A 284 -5.46 -2.78 -11.65
CA LEU A 284 -4.94 -1.61 -10.92
C LEU A 284 -6.06 -0.76 -10.31
N GLY A 285 -7.14 -0.53 -11.06
CA GLY A 285 -8.29 0.24 -10.59
C GLY A 285 -8.92 -0.38 -9.34
N ILE A 286 -9.02 -1.71 -9.30
CA ILE A 286 -9.55 -2.46 -8.15
C ILE A 286 -8.62 -2.31 -6.93
N ILE A 287 -7.30 -2.42 -7.11
CA ILE A 287 -6.35 -2.23 -6.01
C ILE A 287 -6.39 -0.78 -5.49
N LEU A 288 -6.41 0.21 -6.39
CA LEU A 288 -6.49 1.63 -6.03
C LEU A 288 -7.81 1.98 -5.33
N ALA A 289 -8.93 1.39 -5.76
CA ALA A 289 -10.21 1.50 -5.06
C ALA A 289 -10.11 0.94 -3.63
N GLY A 290 -9.46 -0.21 -3.46
CA GLY A 290 -9.14 -0.76 -2.16
C GLY A 290 -8.32 0.20 -1.30
N ILE A 291 -7.23 0.76 -1.84
CA ILE A 291 -6.38 1.74 -1.14
C ILE A 291 -7.20 2.95 -0.69
N THR A 292 -8.12 3.43 -1.53
CA THR A 292 -9.00 4.56 -1.18
C THR A 292 -9.90 4.21 0.02
N LEU A 293 -10.50 3.02 0.04
CA LEU A 293 -11.29 2.56 1.18
C LEU A 293 -10.44 2.37 2.45
N ALA A 294 -9.18 1.95 2.32
CA ALA A 294 -8.27 1.86 3.45
C ALA A 294 -7.99 3.24 4.06
N LEU A 295 -7.75 4.26 3.23
CA LEU A 295 -7.54 5.63 3.70
C LEU A 295 -8.77 6.21 4.41
N VAL A 296 -9.97 5.98 3.87
CA VAL A 296 -11.24 6.36 4.52
C VAL A 296 -11.37 5.69 5.89
N SER A 297 -10.99 4.41 5.98
CA SER A 297 -11.04 3.66 7.24
C SER A 297 -10.04 4.19 8.26
N ILE A 298 -8.82 4.54 7.83
CA ILE A 298 -7.81 5.19 8.67
C ILE A 298 -8.35 6.51 9.23
N ALA A 299 -8.98 7.34 8.41
CA ALA A 299 -9.57 8.61 8.86
C ALA A 299 -10.65 8.40 9.95
N LYS A 300 -11.54 7.42 9.77
CA LYS A 300 -12.57 7.07 10.78
C LYS A 300 -11.95 6.60 12.10
N VAL A 301 -10.94 5.72 12.03
CA VAL A 301 -10.26 5.23 13.23
C VAL A 301 -9.54 6.37 13.95
N LEU A 302 -8.87 7.28 13.22
CA LEU A 302 -8.22 8.45 13.82
C LEU A 302 -9.20 9.37 14.55
N GLY A 303 -10.38 9.63 13.95
CA GLY A 303 -11.44 10.42 14.60
C GLY A 303 -11.89 9.80 15.92
N PHE A 304 -12.13 8.49 15.91
CA PHE A 304 -12.50 7.75 17.11
C PHE A 304 -11.42 7.77 18.20
N GLN A 305 -10.14 7.63 17.82
CA GLN A 305 -9.05 7.72 18.79
C GLN A 305 -8.95 9.12 19.40
N PHE A 306 -9.16 10.17 18.62
CA PHE A 306 -9.17 11.55 19.12
C PHE A 306 -10.32 11.83 20.09
N SER A 307 -11.54 11.41 19.73
CA SER A 307 -12.74 11.55 20.57
C SER A 307 -12.53 10.91 21.95
N ARG A 308 -11.99 9.68 21.97
CA ARG A 308 -11.63 8.97 23.20
C ARG A 308 -10.57 9.67 24.04
N ILE A 309 -9.46 10.12 23.43
CA ILE A 309 -8.39 10.83 24.17
C ILE A 309 -8.97 12.08 24.83
N ARG A 310 -9.86 12.79 24.14
CA ARG A 310 -10.55 13.96 24.69
C ARG A 310 -11.40 13.56 25.91
N ASP A 311 -12.21 12.51 25.81
CA ASP A 311 -13.06 12.06 26.92
C ASP A 311 -12.23 11.63 28.15
N ILE A 312 -11.04 11.03 27.97
CA ILE A 312 -10.12 10.70 29.08
C ILE A 312 -9.64 11.97 29.80
N VAL A 313 -9.33 13.04 29.07
CA VAL A 313 -8.80 14.29 29.64
C VAL A 313 -9.91 15.11 30.30
N THR A 314 -11.10 15.16 29.70
CA THR A 314 -12.22 15.96 30.21
C THR A 314 -13.03 15.26 31.30
N GLY A 315 -12.82 13.96 31.51
CA GLY A 315 -13.69 13.10 32.32
C GLY A 315 -15.00 12.77 31.60
N PRO A 316 -15.81 11.82 32.12
CA PRO A 316 -17.16 11.61 31.62
C PRO A 316 -17.86 12.95 31.69
N ARG A 317 -18.34 13.43 30.54
CA ARG A 317 -19.02 14.73 30.49
C ARG A 317 -20.09 14.74 31.56
N ALA A 318 -20.19 15.88 32.24
CA ALA A 318 -21.35 16.30 33.02
C ALA A 318 -22.64 16.32 32.16
N GLN A 319 -23.01 15.19 31.58
CA GLN A 319 -24.21 14.94 30.80
C GLN A 319 -25.28 14.22 31.63
N GLU A 320 -25.00 13.85 32.88
CA GLU A 320 -25.97 13.28 33.82
C GLU A 320 -26.43 14.23 34.95
N VAL A 321 -25.97 15.49 35.00
CA VAL A 321 -26.39 16.44 36.07
C VAL A 321 -27.42 17.47 35.60
N ALA A 322 -27.85 17.43 34.33
CA ALA A 322 -28.84 18.37 33.79
C ALA A 322 -30.22 17.76 33.51
N THR A 323 -30.46 16.53 33.97
CA THR A 323 -31.80 15.90 33.97
C THR A 323 -32.01 15.14 35.28
N SER A 324 -32.11 15.91 36.37
CA SER A 324 -32.80 15.50 37.60
C SER A 324 -33.81 16.58 37.95
#